data_AF-A0AAV3ESS8-F1
#
_entry.id   AF-A0AAV3ESS8-F1
#
_cell.length_a   1.000
_cell.length_b   1.000
_cell.length_c   1.000
_cell.angle_alpha   90.00
_cell.angle_beta   90.00
_cell.angle_gamma   90.00
#
_symmetry.space_group_name_H-M   'P 1'
#
loop_
_entity.id
_entity.type
_entity.pdbx_description
1 polymer ?
#
loop_
_entity_poly.entity_id
_entity_poly.type
_entity_poly.pdbx_seq_one_letter_code
_entity_poly.pdbx_strand_id
1 'polypeptide(L)' 'MTLLRNPKCYTDVCIDGKWYHYDHCGTQVYMLKGGAEAFFELDSEPVTENELIEQIKQFG' A
#
# COMPACT_ATOMS: atom_id res chain seq x y z
N MET A 1 -7.28 0.10 -11.50
CA MET A 1 -6.50 -0.94 -12.22
C MET A 1 -6.35 -2.16 -11.31
N THR A 2 -6.30 -3.38 -11.86
CA THR A 2 -6.04 -4.60 -11.06
C THR A 2 -4.55 -4.68 -10.73
N LEU A 3 -4.21 -5.02 -9.48
CA LEU A 3 -2.83 -5.21 -9.07
C LEU A 3 -2.31 -6.55 -9.61
N LEU A 4 -1.06 -6.56 -10.06
CA LEU A 4 -0.39 -7.82 -10.40
C LEU A 4 -0.28 -8.68 -9.13
N ARG A 5 -0.40 -10.01 -9.25
CA ARG A 5 -0.22 -10.92 -8.11
C ARG A 5 1.11 -11.64 -8.25
N ASN A 6 2.18 -10.96 -7.86
CA ASN A 6 3.53 -11.49 -7.90
C ASN A 6 4.33 -11.00 -6.67
N PRO A 7 4.85 -11.89 -5.82
CA PRO A 7 5.57 -11.51 -4.59
C PRO A 7 6.91 -10.78 -4.84
N LYS A 8 7.33 -10.62 -6.10
CA LYS A 8 8.49 -9.80 -6.48
C LYS A 8 8.10 -8.40 -6.97
N CYS A 9 6.82 -8.06 -6.90
CA CYS A 9 6.28 -6.78 -7.36
C CYS A 9 5.70 -6.00 -6.19
N TYR A 10 5.61 -4.70 -6.39
CA TYR A 10 5.02 -3.76 -5.46
C TYR A 10 4.20 -2.73 -6.21
N THR A 11 3.39 -1.97 -5.49
CA THR A 11 2.72 -0.79 -6.01
C THR A 11 2.94 0.38 -5.07
N ASP A 12 3.48 1.46 -5.62
CA ASP A 12 3.55 2.74 -4.93
C ASP A 12 2.31 3.57 -5.26
N VAL A 13 1.68 4.14 -4.24
CA VAL A 13 0.57 5.08 -4.38
C VAL A 13 0.88 6.38 -3.67
N CYS A 14 0.51 7.50 -4.29
CA CYS A 14 0.58 8.82 -3.67
C CYS A 14 -0.83 9.23 -3.22
N ILE A 15 -1.01 9.42 -1.92
CA ILE A 15 -2.28 9.82 -1.29
C ILE A 15 -2.01 11.08 -0.47
N ASP A 16 -2.69 12.17 -0.79
CA ASP A 16 -2.55 13.47 -0.09
C ASP A 16 -1.09 13.95 0.08
N GLY A 17 -0.25 13.72 -0.94
CA GLY A 17 1.16 14.11 -0.96
C GLY A 17 2.09 13.19 -0.16
N LYS A 18 1.56 12.10 0.40
CA LYS A 18 2.31 11.04 1.08
C LYS A 18 2.46 9.84 0.14
N TRP A 19 3.65 9.24 0.12
CA TRP A 19 3.92 8.04 -0.66
C TRP A 19 3.81 6.80 0.20
N TYR A 20 3.13 5.79 -0.32
CA TYR A 20 2.94 4.49 0.31
C TYR A 20 3.40 3.37 -0.62
N HIS A 21 4.12 2.42 -0.06
CA HIS A 21 4.67 1.24 -0.74
C HIS A 21 3.93 0.00 -0.27
N TYR A 22 3.33 -0.74 -1.20
CA TYR A 22 2.64 -1.99 -0.94
C TYR A 22 3.35 -3.14 -1.64
N ASP A 23 3.88 -4.09 -0.87
CA ASP A 23 4.42 -5.35 -1.37
C ASP A 23 3.27 -6.30 -1.75
N HIS A 24 3.26 -6.77 -2.99
CA HIS A 24 2.20 -7.66 -3.47
C HIS A 24 2.22 -9.00 -2.77
N CYS A 25 1.06 -9.68 -2.77
CA CYS A 25 0.88 -10.96 -2.10
C CYS A 25 1.08 -10.88 -0.58
N GLY A 26 0.70 -9.75 0.01
CA GLY A 26 0.70 -9.52 1.44
C GLY A 26 -0.36 -8.49 1.86
N THR A 27 -0.24 -8.02 3.08
CA THR A 27 -1.11 -7.01 3.69
C THR A 27 -0.29 -5.83 4.23
N GLN A 28 0.99 -5.79 3.90
CA GLN A 28 1.96 -4.87 4.47
C GLN A 28 2.09 -3.62 3.62
N VAL A 29 1.95 -2.46 4.25
CA VAL A 29 2.14 -1.15 3.60
C VAL A 29 3.08 -0.27 4.42
N TYR A 30 4.00 0.40 3.72
CA TYR A 30 5.00 1.28 4.31
C TYR A 30 4.80 2.71 3.79
N MET A 31 4.76 3.69 4.69
CA MET A 31 4.79 5.10 4.29
C MET A 31 6.24 5.59 4.16
N LEU A 32 6.57 6.06 2.97
CA LEU A 32 7.90 6.59 2.62
C LEU A 32 8.00 8.05 3.06
N LYS A 33 8.68 8.32 4.18
CA LYS A 33 8.80 9.67 4.76
C LYS A 33 10.21 10.11 5.15
N GLY A 34 11.25 9.53 4.54
CA GLY A 34 12.65 9.97 4.72
C GLY A 34 13.20 9.86 6.15
N GLY A 35 12.50 9.14 7.03
CA GLY A 35 12.84 8.89 8.43
C GLY A 35 12.33 7.50 8.83
N ALA A 36 12.00 7.27 10.11
CA ALA A 36 11.43 5.98 10.53
C ALA A 36 10.16 5.64 9.73
N GLU A 37 10.16 4.48 9.08
CA GLU A 37 9.05 3.98 8.27
C GLU A 37 7.82 3.80 9.17
N ALA A 38 6.67 4.36 8.76
CA ALA A 38 5.41 4.02 9.39
C ALA A 38 4.81 2.83 8.64
N PHE A 39 4.55 1.77 9.38
CA PHE A 39 4.01 0.52 8.88
C PHE A 39 2.52 0.40 9.21
N PHE A 40 1.76 -0.12 8.26
CA PHE A 40 0.33 -0.39 8.40
C PHE A 40 0.02 -1.79 7.87
N GLU A 41 -0.90 -2.47 8.54
CA GLU A 41 -1.41 -3.78 8.12
C GLU A 41 -2.82 -3.57 7.54
N LEU A 42 -3.00 -3.94 6.27
CA LEU A 42 -4.28 -3.94 5.58
C LEU A 42 -5.17 -5.06 6.13
N ASP A 43 -6.49 -4.87 6.10
CA ASP A 43 -7.45 -5.89 6.54
C ASP A 43 -7.40 -7.15 5.65
N SER A 44 -7.07 -6.96 4.36
CA SER A 44 -6.96 -8.03 3.38
C SER A 44 -6.11 -7.62 2.19
N GLU A 45 -5.59 -8.60 1.46
CA GLU A 45 -4.79 -8.37 0.26
C GLU A 45 -5.65 -7.66 -0.82
N PRO A 46 -5.33 -6.40 -1.19
CA PRO A 46 -6.09 -5.68 -2.19
C PRO A 46 -5.96 -6.34 -3.57
N VAL A 47 -7.05 -6.36 -4.32
CA VAL A 47 -7.10 -6.88 -5.70
C VAL A 47 -6.92 -5.73 -6.69
N THR A 48 -7.36 -4.53 -6.32
CA THR A 48 -7.26 -3.34 -7.16
C THR A 48 -6.51 -2.20 -6.47
N GLU A 49 -5.94 -1.30 -7.27
CA GLU A 49 -5.31 -0.08 -6.78
C GLU A 49 -6.29 0.79 -5.98
N ASN A 50 -7.57 0.84 -6.37
CA ASN A 50 -8.59 1.57 -5.62
C ASN A 50 -8.83 0.96 -4.24
N GLU A 51 -8.92 -0.37 -4.13
CA GLU A 51 -9.05 -1.04 -2.83
C GLU A 51 -7.85 -0.78 -1.93
N LEU A 52 -6.63 -0.79 -2.50
CA LEU A 52 -5.41 -0.44 -1.78
C LEU A 52 -5.50 0.98 -1.22
N ILE A 53 -5.86 1.96 -2.06
CA ILE A 53 -6.00 3.37 -1.64
C ILE A 53 -7.07 3.53 -0.55
N GLU A 54 -8.24 2.92 -0.72
CA GLU A 54 -9.35 3.03 0.24
C GLU A 54 -9.00 2.38 1.58
N GLN A 55 -8.26 1.28 1.59
CA GLN A 55 -7.77 0.69 2.85
C GLN A 55 -6.70 1.56 3.52
N ILE A 56 -5.74 2.12 2.77
CA ILE A 56 -4.70 3.00 3.34
C ILE A 56 -5.31 4.24 4.00
N LYS A 57 -6.33 4.85 3.38
CA LYS A 57 -7.02 6.03 3.94
C LYS A 57 -7.67 5.78 5.30
N GLN A 58 -7.91 4.52 5.70
CA GLN A 58 -8.42 4.21 7.03
C GLN A 58 -7.39 4.48 8.13
N PHE A 59 -6.10 4.53 7.77
CA PHE A 59 -4.99 4.72 8.71
C PHE A 59 -4.44 6.17 8.74
N GLY A 60 -4.77 7.02 7.74
CA GLY A 60 -4.60 8.49 7.82
C GLY A 60 -4.09 9.20 6.59
#